data_AF-A0A3D5ZE12-F1
#
_entry.id   AF-A0A3D5ZE12-F1
#
_cell.length_a   1.000
_cell.length_b   1.000
_cell.length_c   1.000
_cell.angle_alpha   90.00
_cell.angle_beta   90.00
_cell.angle_gamma   90.00
#
_symmetry.space_group_name_H-M   'P 1'
#
loop_
_entity.id
_entity.type
_entity.pdbx_description
1 polymer ?
#
loop_
_entity_poly.entity_id
_entity_poly.type
_entity_poly.pdbx_seq_one_letter_code
_entity_poly.pdbx_strand_id
1 'polypeptide(L)'
;MRMRTFLILLVTACAMHSCNSTDDSEAKSTSSRTSIIAESDTLLVLRNSEYNLTLTLPKSIMTAESKFQFRESFGDAELYVHPGFHVYISKEDTELSEIKKELQSDGLFSRKFTDESEEELFYQSILPDGSEIGFGWVKSLTTPGLKMILRLDPQGSYSKQDVRTIQKHMKTLNIL
;
A
#
# COMPACT_ATOMS: atom_id res chain seq x y z
N MET A 1 -13.34 -12.35 53.41
CA MET A 1 -11.87 -12.10 53.47
C MET A 1 -11.43 -11.54 52.12
N ARG A 2 -11.17 -10.24 52.03
CA ARG A 2 -10.72 -9.56 50.80
C ARG A 2 -9.47 -8.74 51.15
N MET A 3 -8.30 -9.24 50.77
CA MET A 3 -7.03 -8.52 50.88
C MET A 3 -6.93 -7.52 49.73
N ARG A 4 -6.78 -6.25 50.07
CA ARG A 4 -6.50 -5.17 49.11
C ARG A 4 -4.98 -5.05 48.97
N THR A 5 -4.47 -5.44 47.82
CA THR A 5 -3.06 -5.28 47.46
C THR A 5 -2.86 -3.87 46.92
N PHE A 6 -2.12 -3.04 47.64
CA PHE A 6 -1.62 -1.75 47.17
C PHE A 6 -0.33 -1.99 46.38
N LEU A 7 -0.31 -1.66 45.09
CA LEU A 7 0.90 -1.66 44.28
C LEU A 7 1.37 -0.21 44.10
N ILE A 8 2.60 0.03 44.53
CA ILE A 8 3.29 1.31 44.60
C ILE A 8 3.78 1.72 43.20
N LEU A 9 3.46 2.96 42.81
CA LEU A 9 4.04 3.66 41.66
C LEU A 9 5.52 3.97 41.93
N LEU A 10 6.41 3.58 41.02
CA LEU A 10 7.80 4.04 41.01
C LEU A 10 8.01 4.93 39.76
N VAL A 11 8.25 6.21 40.00
CA VAL A 11 8.68 7.21 39.02
C VAL A 11 10.19 7.32 39.13
N THR A 12 10.94 7.06 38.06
CA THR A 12 12.39 7.29 38.03
C THR A 12 12.70 8.43 37.08
N ALA A 13 13.20 9.53 37.67
CA ALA A 13 13.60 10.75 36.98
C ALA A 13 15.05 10.69 36.50
N CYS A 14 15.27 11.43 35.40
CA CYS A 14 16.48 12.00 34.82
C CYS A 14 17.84 11.78 35.50
N ALA A 15 18.82 11.37 34.68
CA ALA A 15 20.21 11.79 34.85
C ALA A 15 20.64 12.57 33.59
N MET A 16 20.65 13.91 33.69
CA MET A 16 21.43 14.75 32.80
C MET A 16 22.86 14.79 33.33
N HIS A 17 23.83 14.40 32.51
CA HIS A 17 25.22 14.81 32.72
C HIS A 17 25.65 15.74 31.59
N SER A 18 25.78 17.00 31.99
CA SER A 18 26.56 18.04 31.32
C SER A 18 28.06 17.74 31.47
N CYS A 19 28.83 17.88 30.40
CA CYS A 19 30.24 18.26 30.46
C CYS A 19 30.56 19.20 29.31
N ASN A 20 31.33 20.22 29.67
CA ASN A 20 31.54 21.48 29.01
C ASN A 20 32.86 21.47 28.21
N SER A 21 32.84 22.14 27.05
CA SER A 21 33.92 22.85 26.33
C SER A 21 35.35 22.28 26.24
N THR A 22 35.86 22.12 25.01
CA THR A 22 37.18 22.66 24.58
C THR A 22 37.19 22.87 23.05
N ASP A 23 37.81 23.97 22.62
CA ASP A 23 37.79 24.62 21.31
C ASP A 23 38.44 23.90 20.11
N ASP A 24 37.94 24.29 18.94
CA ASP A 24 38.55 24.44 17.59
C ASP A 24 39.88 23.73 17.28
N SER A 25 39.86 22.86 16.25
CA SER A 25 40.59 23.10 15.00
C SER A 25 40.46 21.95 13.97
N GLU A 26 40.40 22.37 12.71
CA GLU A 26 40.70 21.64 11.48
C GLU A 26 39.73 20.56 10.96
N ALA A 27 38.93 21.04 10.00
CA ALA A 27 38.31 20.27 8.94
C ALA A 27 39.31 19.33 8.24
N LYS A 28 39.12 18.02 8.44
CA LYS A 28 39.40 17.01 7.41
C LYS A 28 38.10 16.30 7.08
N SER A 29 37.55 16.69 5.94
CA SER A 29 36.47 16.05 5.20
C SER A 29 36.85 14.60 4.85
N THR A 30 36.67 13.71 5.82
CA THR A 30 36.62 12.28 5.54
C THR A 30 35.18 11.98 5.14
N SER A 31 34.94 12.02 3.83
CA SER A 31 33.73 11.50 3.21
C SER A 31 33.66 10.01 3.51
N SER A 32 33.07 9.66 4.64
CA SER A 32 32.52 8.33 4.86
C SER A 32 31.36 8.21 3.87
N ARG A 33 31.66 7.72 2.67
CA ARG A 33 30.68 7.10 1.80
C ARG A 33 30.04 5.98 2.61
N THR A 34 28.95 6.32 3.31
CA THR A 34 28.00 5.35 3.81
C THR A 34 27.44 4.69 2.56
N SER A 35 27.97 3.51 2.23
CA SER A 35 27.34 2.63 1.26
C SER A 35 25.95 2.34 1.81
N ILE A 36 24.93 2.99 1.24
CA ILE A 36 23.55 2.58 1.42
C ILE A 36 23.52 1.17 0.83
N ILE A 37 23.55 0.15 1.69
CA ILE A 37 23.25 -1.21 1.28
C ILE A 37 21.84 -1.13 0.72
N ALA A 38 21.71 -1.21 -0.61
CA ALA A 38 20.41 -1.27 -1.24
C ALA A 38 19.69 -2.48 -0.66
N GLU A 39 18.67 -2.23 0.14
CA GLU A 39 17.82 -3.28 0.69
C GLU A 39 17.25 -4.08 -0.49
N SER A 40 17.55 -5.37 -0.53
CA SER A 40 17.12 -6.26 -1.61
C SER A 40 15.60 -6.35 -1.66
N ASP A 41 15.01 -6.38 -2.86
CA ASP A 41 13.58 -6.58 -3.06
C ASP A 41 13.10 -7.95 -2.54
N THR A 42 11.81 -8.04 -2.20
CA THR A 42 11.10 -9.25 -1.78
C THR A 42 10.22 -9.76 -2.92
N LEU A 43 10.42 -11.01 -3.31
CA LEU A 43 9.53 -11.71 -4.25
C LEU A 43 8.38 -12.37 -3.48
N LEU A 44 7.15 -11.95 -3.78
CA LEU A 44 5.92 -12.53 -3.30
C LEU A 44 5.34 -13.46 -4.37
N VAL A 45 4.88 -14.63 -3.96
CA VAL A 45 4.36 -15.67 -4.86
C VAL A 45 3.02 -16.18 -4.33
N LEU A 46 1.99 -16.15 -5.17
CA LEU A 46 0.68 -16.74 -4.89
C LEU A 46 0.40 -17.83 -5.91
N ARG A 47 0.33 -19.09 -5.45
CA ARG A 47 0.04 -20.25 -6.28
C ARG A 47 -1.08 -21.07 -5.67
N ASN A 48 -2.19 -21.21 -6.38
CA ASN A 48 -3.28 -22.13 -6.08
C ASN A 48 -3.97 -22.54 -7.39
N SER A 49 -5.13 -23.21 -7.31
CA SER A 49 -5.89 -23.63 -8.49
C SER A 49 -6.40 -22.47 -9.35
N GLU A 50 -6.54 -21.28 -8.77
CA GLU A 50 -7.05 -20.09 -9.43
C GLU A 50 -5.93 -19.13 -9.87
N TYR A 51 -4.96 -18.87 -9.02
CA TYR A 51 -3.97 -17.83 -9.22
C TYR A 51 -2.56 -18.41 -9.32
N ASN A 52 -1.79 -17.92 -10.29
CA ASN A 52 -0.37 -18.15 -10.42
C ASN A 52 0.30 -16.79 -10.63
N LEU A 53 0.55 -16.08 -9.52
CA LEU A 53 0.99 -14.68 -9.52
C LEU A 53 2.35 -14.52 -8.85
N THR A 54 3.12 -13.56 -9.35
CA THR A 54 4.35 -13.08 -8.70
C THR A 54 4.38 -11.57 -8.65
N LEU A 55 4.93 -11.02 -7.57
CA LEU A 55 5.06 -9.58 -7.36
C LEU A 55 6.37 -9.28 -6.65
N THR A 56 7.07 -8.23 -7.07
CA THR A 56 8.33 -7.80 -6.44
C THR A 56 8.14 -6.47 -5.74
N LEU A 57 8.32 -6.46 -4.41
CA LEU A 57 8.17 -5.26 -3.58
C LEU A 57 9.48 -4.94 -2.85
N PRO A 58 9.83 -3.67 -2.65
CA PRO A 58 10.97 -3.31 -1.81
C PRO A 58 10.81 -3.86 -0.40
N LYS A 59 11.87 -4.43 0.17
CA LYS A 59 11.82 -4.96 1.54
C LYS A 59 11.51 -3.88 2.58
N SER A 60 11.91 -2.63 2.33
CA SER A 60 11.64 -1.46 3.19
C SER A 60 10.15 -1.23 3.46
N ILE A 61 9.27 -1.60 2.53
CA ILE A 61 7.82 -1.37 2.68
C ILE A 61 7.09 -2.59 3.27
N MET A 62 7.80 -3.72 3.43
CA MET A 62 7.21 -4.95 3.95
C MET A 62 7.27 -4.96 5.47
N THR A 63 6.14 -5.29 6.10
CA THR A 63 6.03 -5.48 7.55
C THR A 63 5.57 -6.89 7.87
N ALA A 64 5.63 -7.29 9.14
CA ALA A 64 5.15 -8.59 9.59
C ALA A 64 3.64 -8.79 9.37
N GLU A 65 2.89 -7.70 9.19
CA GLU A 65 1.45 -7.71 8.96
C GLU A 65 1.09 -7.69 7.46
N SER A 66 2.07 -7.51 6.57
CA SER A 66 1.88 -7.56 5.13
C SER A 66 1.52 -8.99 4.67
N LYS A 67 0.57 -9.11 3.75
CA LYS A 67 0.04 -10.39 3.26
C LYS A 67 -0.11 -10.36 1.75
N PHE A 68 0.15 -11.50 1.12
CA PHE A 68 -0.23 -11.77 -0.27
C PHE A 68 -0.84 -13.15 -0.34
N GLN A 69 -2.17 -13.21 -0.42
CA GLN A 69 -2.92 -14.44 -0.15
C GLN A 69 -4.19 -14.51 -1.00
N PHE A 70 -4.77 -15.70 -1.11
CA PHE A 70 -6.08 -15.90 -1.71
C PHE A 70 -7.17 -15.86 -0.64
N ARG A 71 -8.26 -15.13 -0.90
CA ARG A 71 -9.42 -15.05 -0.03
C ARG A 71 -10.52 -15.94 -0.55
N GLU A 72 -10.58 -17.17 -0.04
CA GLU A 72 -11.55 -18.18 -0.47
C GLU A 72 -13.00 -17.68 -0.42
N SER A 73 -13.35 -16.89 0.60
CA SER A 73 -14.71 -16.35 0.77
C SER A 73 -15.13 -15.33 -0.31
N PHE A 74 -14.16 -14.69 -0.99
CA PHE A 74 -14.41 -13.66 -2.00
C PHE A 74 -14.00 -14.11 -3.41
N GLY A 75 -13.22 -15.19 -3.53
CA GLY A 75 -12.74 -15.69 -4.83
C GLY A 75 -11.64 -14.82 -5.46
N ASP A 76 -11.01 -13.94 -4.69
CA ASP A 76 -9.98 -13.02 -5.16
C ASP A 76 -8.65 -13.19 -4.41
N ALA A 77 -7.59 -12.63 -4.98
CA ALA A 77 -6.31 -12.47 -4.31
C ALA A 77 -6.22 -11.10 -3.65
N GLU A 78 -5.61 -11.07 -2.49
CA GLU A 78 -5.43 -9.89 -1.65
C GLU A 78 -3.94 -9.62 -1.47
N LEU A 79 -3.53 -8.39 -1.75
CA LEU A 79 -2.24 -7.84 -1.37
C LEU A 79 -2.46 -6.73 -0.35
N TYR A 80 -2.06 -6.97 0.88
CA TYR A 80 -2.06 -5.99 1.96
C TYR A 80 -0.63 -5.67 2.36
N VAL A 81 -0.25 -4.40 2.33
CA VAL A 81 1.06 -3.91 2.77
C VAL A 81 0.81 -2.92 3.91
N HIS A 82 0.95 -3.34 5.17
CA HIS A 82 0.64 -2.48 6.31
C HIS A 82 1.78 -1.49 6.63
N PRO A 83 1.49 -0.20 6.93
CA PRO A 83 0.21 0.52 6.81
C PRO A 83 0.02 1.18 5.43
N GLY A 84 0.80 0.79 4.42
CA GLY A 84 0.88 1.44 3.11
C GLY A 84 -0.38 1.33 2.26
N PHE A 85 -0.79 0.12 1.86
CA PHE A 85 -1.90 -0.02 0.91
C PHE A 85 -2.53 -1.42 0.87
N HIS A 86 -3.71 -1.47 0.25
CA HIS A 86 -4.49 -2.68 0.08
C HIS A 86 -5.05 -2.79 -1.35
N VAL A 87 -4.75 -3.90 -2.02
CA VAL A 87 -5.18 -4.19 -3.40
C VAL A 87 -5.87 -5.55 -3.45
N TYR A 88 -7.02 -5.58 -4.11
CA TYR A 88 -7.70 -6.81 -4.51
C TYR A 88 -7.43 -7.11 -5.99
N ILE A 89 -7.21 -8.38 -6.30
CA ILE A 89 -6.92 -8.89 -7.63
C ILE A 89 -7.91 -10.00 -7.93
N SER A 90 -8.85 -9.73 -8.83
CA SER A 90 -9.94 -10.64 -9.16
C SER A 90 -9.89 -11.04 -10.63
N LYS A 91 -10.26 -12.28 -10.95
CA LYS A 91 -10.54 -12.69 -12.32
C LYS A 91 -11.92 -12.20 -12.71
N GLU A 92 -11.99 -11.30 -13.68
CA GLU A 92 -13.26 -10.73 -14.15
C GLU A 92 -13.24 -10.57 -15.66
N ASP A 93 -14.33 -10.98 -16.29
CA ASP A 93 -14.59 -10.78 -17.72
C ASP A 93 -15.34 -9.45 -17.94
N THR A 94 -14.88 -8.40 -17.28
CA THR A 94 -15.51 -7.07 -17.32
C THR A 94 -14.56 -6.08 -17.96
N GLU A 95 -15.07 -5.24 -18.86
CA GLU A 95 -14.27 -4.18 -19.48
C GLU A 95 -14.09 -2.97 -18.55
N LEU A 96 -12.94 -2.28 -18.62
CA LEU A 96 -12.75 -1.05 -17.85
C LEU A 96 -13.78 0.02 -18.21
N SER A 97 -14.29 0.01 -19.44
CA SER A 97 -15.39 0.89 -19.83
C SER A 97 -16.70 0.61 -19.09
N GLU A 98 -16.95 -0.64 -18.70
CA GLU A 98 -18.11 -1.04 -17.90
C GLU A 98 -17.91 -0.64 -16.44
N ILE A 99 -16.74 -0.93 -15.88
CA ILE A 99 -16.38 -0.48 -14.52
C ILE A 99 -16.46 1.04 -14.40
N LYS A 100 -16.04 1.78 -15.44
CA LYS A 100 -16.18 3.24 -15.48
C LYS A 100 -17.65 3.66 -15.40
N LYS A 101 -18.54 3.02 -16.17
CA LYS A 101 -19.98 3.31 -16.15
C LYS A 101 -20.57 3.03 -14.77
N GLU A 102 -20.22 1.90 -14.15
CA GLU A 102 -20.64 1.56 -12.79
C GLU A 102 -20.22 2.64 -11.79
N LEU A 103 -18.93 3.03 -11.82
CA LEU A 103 -18.36 4.08 -10.99
C LEU A 103 -19.04 5.45 -11.21
N GLN A 104 -19.45 5.76 -12.44
CA GLN A 104 -20.18 7.00 -12.77
C GLN A 104 -21.64 6.97 -12.33
N SER A 105 -22.24 5.77 -12.25
CA SER A 105 -23.61 5.56 -11.81
C SER A 105 -23.77 5.37 -10.30
N ASP A 106 -22.66 5.44 -9.55
CA ASP A 106 -22.65 5.34 -8.10
C ASP A 106 -23.49 6.47 -7.47
N GLY A 107 -24.60 6.10 -6.84
CA GLY A 107 -25.53 7.06 -6.24
C GLY A 107 -25.00 7.73 -4.97
N LEU A 108 -23.88 7.25 -4.41
CA LEU A 108 -23.30 7.78 -3.17
C LEU A 108 -22.16 8.75 -3.43
N PHE A 109 -21.42 8.58 -4.52
CA PHE A 109 -20.24 9.38 -4.81
C PHE A 109 -20.19 9.78 -6.27
N SER A 110 -19.75 11.01 -6.53
CA SER A 110 -19.32 11.41 -7.86
C SER A 110 -17.83 11.07 -8.07
N ARG A 111 -17.46 10.74 -9.31
CA ARG A 111 -16.09 10.37 -9.67
C ARG A 111 -15.53 11.34 -10.70
N LYS A 112 -14.39 11.95 -10.38
CA LYS A 112 -13.59 12.73 -11.32
C LYS A 112 -12.43 11.89 -11.83
N PHE A 113 -12.49 11.44 -13.07
CA PHE A 113 -11.40 10.70 -13.70
C PHE A 113 -10.28 11.67 -14.07
N THR A 114 -9.07 11.39 -13.60
CA THR A 114 -7.91 12.27 -13.71
C THR A 114 -6.82 11.73 -14.63
N ASP A 115 -6.82 10.42 -14.87
CA ASP A 115 -5.95 9.73 -15.82
C ASP A 115 -6.69 8.46 -16.28
N GLU A 116 -6.69 8.21 -17.58
CA GLU A 116 -7.46 7.12 -18.19
C GLU A 116 -6.67 6.54 -19.36
N SER A 117 -6.63 5.22 -19.43
CA SER A 117 -6.06 4.47 -20.54
C SER A 117 -6.89 3.20 -20.81
N GLU A 118 -6.53 2.45 -21.84
CA GLU A 118 -7.17 1.17 -22.14
C GLU A 118 -6.96 0.12 -21.03
N GLU A 119 -5.95 0.30 -20.18
CA GLU A 119 -5.59 -0.65 -19.12
C GLU A 119 -5.82 -0.11 -17.70
N GLU A 120 -6.10 1.18 -17.52
CA GLU A 120 -6.16 1.78 -16.20
C GLU A 120 -7.17 2.93 -16.10
N LEU A 121 -7.84 3.01 -14.95
CA LEU A 121 -8.66 4.14 -14.52
C LEU A 121 -8.09 4.72 -13.23
N PHE A 122 -7.81 6.02 -13.22
CA PHE A 122 -7.41 6.74 -12.01
C PHE A 122 -8.37 7.89 -11.75
N TYR A 123 -9.01 7.89 -10.59
CA TYR A 123 -10.10 8.80 -10.30
C TYR A 123 -10.07 9.31 -8.85
N GLN A 124 -10.72 10.45 -8.65
CA GLN A 124 -10.97 11.05 -7.35
C GLN A 124 -12.43 10.89 -6.97
N SER A 125 -12.67 10.50 -5.72
CA SER A 125 -13.97 10.28 -5.12
C SER A 125 -14.45 11.53 -4.40
N ILE A 126 -15.65 12.01 -4.73
CA ILE A 126 -16.21 13.25 -4.21
C ILE A 126 -17.63 12.99 -3.68
N LEU A 127 -17.90 13.41 -2.44
CA LEU A 127 -19.21 13.31 -1.81
C LEU A 127 -20.23 14.28 -2.43
N PRO A 128 -21.54 14.08 -2.18
CA PRO A 128 -22.59 14.98 -2.67
C PRO A 128 -22.47 16.42 -2.18
N ASP A 129 -21.81 16.64 -1.04
CA ASP A 129 -21.52 17.98 -0.49
C ASP A 129 -20.30 18.66 -1.14
N GLY A 130 -19.63 17.97 -2.07
CA GLY A 130 -18.41 18.44 -2.74
C GLY A 130 -17.10 18.07 -2.05
N SER A 131 -17.15 17.39 -0.90
CA SER A 131 -15.95 16.99 -0.15
C SER A 131 -15.17 15.88 -0.87
N GLU A 132 -13.85 16.03 -0.97
CA GLU A 132 -12.95 15.04 -1.56
C GLU A 132 -12.60 13.94 -0.53
N ILE A 133 -12.80 12.67 -0.88
CA ILE A 133 -12.61 11.53 0.04
C ILE A 133 -11.25 10.86 -0.15
N GLY A 134 -10.75 10.85 -1.38
CA GLY A 134 -9.52 10.17 -1.73
C GLY A 134 -9.50 9.75 -3.20
N PHE A 135 -8.44 9.04 -3.56
CA PHE A 135 -8.21 8.57 -4.90
C PHE A 135 -8.39 7.05 -4.99
N GLY A 136 -8.98 6.61 -6.10
CA GLY A 136 -9.12 5.22 -6.47
C GLY A 136 -8.33 4.90 -7.73
N TRP A 137 -7.98 3.64 -7.88
CA TRP A 137 -7.32 3.13 -9.07
C TRP A 137 -7.80 1.73 -9.40
N VAL A 138 -8.04 1.51 -10.68
CA VAL A 138 -8.39 0.21 -11.24
C VAL A 138 -7.44 -0.07 -12.40
N LYS A 139 -6.86 -1.28 -12.45
CA LYS A 139 -6.04 -1.73 -13.56
C LYS A 139 -6.56 -3.05 -14.11
N SER A 140 -6.63 -3.17 -15.43
CA SER A 140 -6.83 -4.45 -16.10
C SER A 140 -5.47 -5.07 -16.43
N LEU A 141 -5.33 -6.37 -16.18
CA LEU A 141 -4.24 -7.19 -16.64
C LEU A 141 -4.80 -8.30 -17.53
N THR A 142 -4.31 -8.36 -18.76
CA THR A 142 -4.79 -9.31 -19.75
C THR A 142 -3.64 -10.16 -20.26
N THR A 143 -3.81 -11.48 -20.21
CA THR A 143 -2.97 -12.47 -20.89
C THR A 143 -3.86 -13.40 -21.71
N PRO A 144 -3.32 -14.15 -22.69
CA PRO A 144 -4.14 -15.08 -23.48
C PRO A 144 -4.98 -16.00 -22.59
N GLY A 145 -6.32 -15.91 -22.70
CA GLY A 145 -7.26 -16.73 -21.94
C GLY A 145 -7.50 -16.31 -20.48
N LEU A 146 -6.96 -15.18 -20.02
CA LEU A 146 -7.16 -14.69 -18.65
C LEU A 146 -7.20 -13.16 -18.61
N LYS A 147 -8.25 -12.64 -17.94
CA LYS A 147 -8.37 -11.24 -17.59
C LYS A 147 -8.50 -11.10 -16.08
N MET A 148 -7.77 -10.15 -15.52
CA MET A 148 -7.86 -9.80 -14.12
C MET A 148 -8.02 -8.30 -13.95
N ILE A 149 -8.75 -7.94 -12.91
CA ILE A 149 -8.92 -6.55 -12.48
C ILE A 149 -8.26 -6.39 -11.11
N LEU A 150 -7.46 -5.34 -11.01
CA LEU A 150 -6.86 -4.87 -9.77
C LEU A 150 -7.67 -3.68 -9.28
N ARG A 151 -8.06 -3.67 -8.01
CA ARG A 151 -8.74 -2.54 -7.37
C ARG A 151 -8.08 -2.21 -6.04
N LEU A 152 -7.93 -0.94 -5.74
CA LEU A 152 -7.65 -0.53 -4.36
C LEU A 152 -8.83 -0.88 -3.46
N ASP A 153 -8.56 -1.13 -2.19
CA ASP A 153 -9.61 -1.30 -1.18
C ASP A 153 -10.51 -0.04 -1.15
N PRO A 154 -11.82 -0.18 -1.44
CA PRO A 154 -12.74 0.95 -1.49
C PRO A 154 -12.95 1.64 -0.14
N GLN A 155 -12.59 0.98 0.98
CA GLN A 155 -12.62 1.58 2.32
C GLN A 155 -11.34 2.36 2.64
N GLY A 156 -10.28 2.21 1.84
CA GLY A 156 -9.04 2.95 2.00
C GLY A 156 -9.17 4.39 1.52
N SER A 157 -8.63 5.34 2.29
CA SER A 157 -8.45 6.72 1.84
C SER A 157 -7.01 6.91 1.38
N TYR A 158 -6.82 6.98 0.06
CA TYR A 158 -5.50 7.13 -0.56
C TYR A 158 -5.32 8.56 -1.08
N SER A 159 -4.15 9.15 -0.83
CA SER A 159 -3.74 10.35 -1.53
C SER A 159 -3.34 10.03 -2.97
N LYS A 160 -3.27 11.06 -3.82
CA LYS A 160 -2.75 10.91 -5.18
C LYS A 160 -1.33 10.33 -5.22
N GLN A 161 -0.49 10.67 -4.24
CA GLN A 161 0.89 10.19 -4.18
C GLN A 161 0.95 8.72 -3.77
N ASP A 162 0.05 8.27 -2.89
CA ASP A 162 -0.06 6.86 -2.50
C ASP A 162 -0.40 6.02 -3.72
N VAL A 163 -1.43 6.41 -4.49
CA VAL A 163 -1.83 5.69 -5.70
C VAL A 163 -0.70 5.61 -6.73
N ARG A 164 0.05 6.70 -6.93
CA ARG A 164 1.22 6.69 -7.84
C ARG A 164 2.32 5.75 -7.36
N THR A 165 2.51 5.64 -6.04
CA THR A 165 3.46 4.71 -5.44
C THR A 165 2.99 3.26 -5.59
N ILE A 166 1.70 2.99 -5.38
CA ILE A 166 1.08 1.68 -5.60
C ILE A 166 1.23 1.27 -7.07
N GLN A 167 0.86 2.14 -8.01
CA GLN A 167 1.04 1.92 -9.45
C GLN A 167 2.48 1.52 -9.79
N LYS A 168 3.48 2.20 -9.21
CA LYS A 168 4.90 1.86 -9.42
C LYS A 168 5.22 0.44 -8.96
N HIS A 169 4.74 0.03 -7.79
CA HIS A 169 4.99 -1.32 -7.26
C HIS A 169 4.25 -2.40 -8.05
N MET A 170 3.00 -2.13 -8.43
CA MET A 170 2.15 -3.09 -9.15
C MET A 170 2.59 -3.34 -10.59
N LYS A 171 3.50 -2.52 -11.16
CA LYS A 171 4.14 -2.82 -12.46
C LYS A 171 4.95 -4.12 -12.46
N THR A 172 5.33 -4.63 -11.29
CA THR A 172 6.08 -5.88 -11.17
C THR A 172 5.17 -7.10 -11.00
N LEU A 173 3.84 -6.91 -10.95
CA LEU A 173 2.89 -8.00 -10.89
C LEU A 173 2.90 -8.75 -12.22
N ASN A 174 3.13 -10.05 -12.16
CA ASN A 174 3.13 -10.93 -13.32
C ASN A 174 2.25 -12.14 -13.09
N ILE A 175 1.61 -12.57 -14.18
CA ILE A 175 0.88 -13.83 -14.30
C ILE A 175 1.88 -14.85 -14.85
N LEU A 176 2.04 -15.96 -14.15
CA LEU A 176 2.97 -17.05 -14.51
C LEU A 176 2.28 -18.15 -15.33
#